data_AF-A0A3B9GXS0-F1
#
_entry.id   AF-A0A3B9GXS0-F1
#
_cell.length_a   1.000
_cell.length_b   1.000
_cell.length_c   1.000
_cell.angle_alpha   90.00
_cell.angle_beta   90.00
_cell.angle_gamma   90.00
#
_symmetry.space_group_name_H-M   'P 1'
#
loop_
_entity.id
_entity.type
_entity.pdbx_description
1 polymer ?
#
loop_
_entity_poly.entity_id
_entity_poly.type
_entity_poly.pdbx_seq_one_letter_code
_entity_poly.pdbx_strand_id
1 'polypeptide(L)' 'MSDKALYQPTAESLSSHEVPDWFLDAKFGIFIHWGPYSIPAFAPHKLAIDKIDPADEKQGFANTPYAAWYQNTMLF' A
#
# COMPACT_ATOMS: atom_id res chain seq x y z
N MET A 1 -6.09 12.19 37.34
CA MET A 1 -5.61 11.65 36.06
C MET A 1 -6.86 11.34 35.26
N SER A 2 -7.02 11.91 34.07
CA SER A 2 -8.25 11.78 33.28
C SER A 2 -8.32 10.37 32.70
N ASP A 3 -9.39 9.64 33.01
CA ASP A 3 -9.70 8.36 32.37
C ASP A 3 -9.81 8.59 30.85
N LYS A 4 -8.84 8.08 30.10
CA LYS A 4 -8.90 8.08 28.64
C LYS A 4 -10.03 7.12 28.25
N ALA A 5 -11.17 7.65 27.81
CA ALA A 5 -12.27 6.83 27.33
C ALA A 5 -11.75 5.83 26.28
N LEU A 6 -12.01 4.54 26.50
CA LEU A 6 -11.62 3.49 25.56
C LEU A 6 -12.40 3.67 24.25
N TYR A 7 -11.70 3.59 23.11
CA TYR A 7 -12.32 3.58 21.80
C TYR A 7 -13.35 2.45 21.69
N GLN A 8 -14.49 2.75 21.06
CA GLN A 8 -15.50 1.78 20.68
C GLN A 8 -15.31 1.39 19.20
N PRO A 9 -15.70 0.18 18.77
CA PRO A 9 -15.58 -0.27 17.38
C PRO A 9 -16.67 0.36 16.48
N THR A 10 -16.85 1.68 16.55
CA THR A 10 -17.79 2.45 15.74
C THR A 10 -17.06 3.57 15.01
N ALA A 11 -17.59 4.00 13.86
CA ALA A 11 -16.98 5.06 13.06
C ALA A 11 -16.91 6.39 13.84
N GLU A 12 -17.93 6.69 14.64
CA GLU A 12 -18.03 7.91 15.44
C GLU A 12 -16.99 7.96 16.56
N SER A 13 -16.65 6.81 17.16
CA SER A 13 -15.60 6.76 18.18
C SER A 13 -14.21 6.87 17.55
N LEU A 14 -13.97 6.17 16.44
CA LEU A 14 -12.67 6.16 15.77
C LEU A 14 -12.34 7.49 15.08
N SER A 15 -13.35 8.25 14.63
CA SER A 15 -13.14 9.58 14.05
C SER A 15 -12.59 10.60 15.06
N SER A 16 -12.68 10.33 16.36
CA SER A 16 -12.05 11.15 17.41
C SER A 16 -10.54 10.89 17.59
N HIS A 17 -9.97 9.88 16.93
CA HIS A 17 -8.54 9.60 17.00
C HIS A 17 -7.74 10.58 16.14
N GLU A 18 -6.91 11.40 16.78
CA GLU A 18 -5.99 12.30 16.10
C GLU A 18 -4.64 11.62 15.81
N VAL A 19 -3.97 12.07 14.74
CA VAL A 19 -2.61 11.59 14.43
C VAL A 19 -1.67 12.01 15.57
N PRO A 20 -0.90 11.09 16.18
CA PRO A 20 -0.06 11.43 17.33
C PRO A 20 1.11 12.35 16.92
N ASP A 21 1.48 13.26 17.82
CA ASP A 21 2.51 14.28 17.58
C ASP A 21 3.83 13.70 17.06
N TRP A 22 4.27 12.55 17.61
CA TRP A 22 5.52 11.91 17.16
C TRP A 22 5.49 11.53 15.67
N PHE A 23 4.33 11.13 15.14
CA PHE A 23 4.20 10.75 13.73
C PHE A 23 4.18 11.99 12.85
N LEU A 24 3.52 13.06 13.30
CA LEU A 24 3.60 14.36 12.65
C LEU A 24 5.04 14.86 12.63
N ASP A 25 5.79 14.74 13.71
CA ASP A 25 7.17 15.23 13.84
C ASP A 25 8.22 14.39 13.10
N ALA A 26 7.96 13.10 12.85
CA ALA A 26 8.95 12.19 12.26
C ALA A 26 9.40 12.60 10.85
N LYS A 27 8.49 13.11 10.00
CA LYS A 27 8.66 13.57 8.59
C LYS A 27 9.24 12.56 7.57
N PHE A 28 9.98 11.56 8.01
CA PHE A 28 10.68 10.59 7.18
C PHE A 28 10.57 9.20 7.78
N GLY A 29 10.26 8.21 6.94
CA GLY A 29 10.17 6.81 7.31
C GLY A 29 10.68 5.92 6.18
N ILE A 30 11.13 4.72 6.53
CA ILE A 30 11.58 3.71 5.58
C ILE A 30 10.47 2.68 5.42
N PHE A 31 10.04 2.45 4.18
CA PHE A 31 9.13 1.38 3.86
C PHE A 31 9.85 0.22 3.18
N ILE A 32 9.56 -1.00 3.64
CA ILE A 32 10.19 -2.23 3.14
C ILE A 32 9.09 -3.10 2.53
N HIS A 33 9.14 -3.29 1.21
CA HIS A 33 8.34 -4.29 0.50
C HIS A 33 9.20 -5.54 0.29
N TRP A 34 9.00 -6.55 1.16
CA TRP A 34 9.76 -7.78 1.13
C TRP A 34 8.83 -8.99 1.31
N GLY A 35 9.01 -9.99 0.44
CA GLY A 35 8.25 -11.23 0.44
C GLY A 35 8.75 -12.20 -0.63
N PRO A 36 8.06 -13.32 -0.90
CA PRO A 36 8.49 -14.30 -1.90
C PRO A 36 8.70 -13.72 -3.30
N TYR A 37 7.95 -12.68 -3.68
CA TYR A 37 8.12 -11.93 -4.93
C TYR A 37 9.50 -11.24 -5.06
N SER A 38 10.23 -11.03 -3.96
CA SER A 38 11.60 -10.50 -3.98
C SER A 38 12.61 -11.52 -4.50
N ILE A 39 12.26 -12.81 -4.58
CA ILE A 39 13.11 -13.86 -5.14
C ILE A 39 13.21 -13.73 -6.68
N PRO A 40 12.08 -13.73 -7.45
CA PRO A 40 12.16 -13.51 -8.89
C PRO A 40 12.55 -12.08 -9.26
N ALA A 41 12.29 -11.10 -8.38
CA ALA A 41 12.74 -9.70 -8.52
C ALA A 41 12.47 -9.08 -9.91
N PHE A 42 11.32 -9.41 -10.50
CA PHE A 42 11.00 -9.05 -11.88
C PHE A 42 9.68 -8.31 -11.97
N ALA A 43 9.66 -7.28 -12.82
CA ALA A 43 8.47 -6.59 -13.29
C ALA A 43 8.71 -5.97 -14.68
N PRO A 44 7.69 -5.94 -15.56
CA PRO A 44 7.71 -5.10 -16.75
C PRO A 44 7.90 -3.63 -16.39
N HIS A 45 8.84 -2.92 -17.03
CA HIS A 45 9.14 -1.51 -16.71
C HIS A 45 8.85 -0.54 -17.87
N LYS A 46 8.01 -0.97 -18.82
CA LYS A 46 7.68 -0.16 -20.01
C LYS A 46 6.69 0.96 -19.71
N LEU A 47 5.81 0.77 -18.74
CA LEU A 47 4.78 1.72 -18.34
C LEU A 47 4.94 2.07 -16.87
N ALA A 48 4.77 3.34 -16.55
CA ALA A 48 4.56 3.76 -15.17
C ALA A 48 3.13 3.39 -14.76
N ILE A 49 2.89 3.22 -13.45
CA ILE A 49 1.60 2.77 -12.90
C ILE A 49 0.43 3.69 -13.30
N ASP A 50 0.69 5.00 -13.47
CA ASP A 50 -0.29 5.99 -13.89
C ASP A 50 -0.60 5.95 -15.41
N LYS A 51 0.16 5.17 -16.18
CA LYS A 51 -0.04 4.96 -17.62
C LYS A 51 -0.74 3.64 -17.94
N ILE A 52 -1.10 2.87 -16.92
CA ILE A 52 -1.87 1.65 -17.07
C ILE A 52 -3.35 2.01 -17.18
N ASP A 53 -4.03 1.46 -18.18
CA ASP A 53 -5.47 1.61 -18.32
C ASP A 53 -6.19 0.84 -17.19
N PRO A 54 -6.87 1.53 -16.25
CA PRO A 54 -7.55 0.85 -15.16
C PRO A 54 -8.80 0.09 -15.62
N ALA A 55 -9.31 0.35 -16.82
CA ALA A 55 -10.47 -0.35 -17.37
C ALA A 55 -10.10 -1.72 -17.97
N ASP A 56 -8.83 -1.96 -18.28
CA ASP A 56 -8.32 -3.23 -18.77
C ASP A 56 -7.44 -3.91 -17.70
N GLU A 57 -8.09 -4.62 -16.80
CA GLU A 57 -7.44 -5.33 -15.68
C GLU A 57 -6.38 -6.34 -16.15
N LYS A 58 -6.65 -7.04 -17.25
CA LYS A 58 -5.73 -8.02 -17.81
C LYS A 58 -4.45 -7.34 -18.30
N GLN A 59 -4.59 -6.30 -19.12
CA GLN A 59 -3.43 -5.55 -19.60
C GLN A 59 -2.71 -4.84 -18.45
N GLY A 60 -3.45 -4.40 -17.43
CA GLY A 60 -2.88 -3.76 -16.26
C GLY A 60 -1.98 -4.67 -15.45
N PHE A 61 -2.45 -5.88 -15.11
CA PHE A 61 -1.61 -6.83 -14.37
C PHE A 61 -0.47 -7.41 -15.20
N ALA A 62 -0.67 -7.59 -16.51
CA ALA A 62 0.39 -8.03 -17.41
C ALA A 62 1.55 -7.01 -17.53
N ASN A 63 1.31 -5.72 -17.25
CA ASN A 63 2.31 -4.64 -17.47
C ASN A 63 2.63 -3.81 -16.24
N THR A 64 2.21 -4.23 -15.04
CA THR A 64 2.51 -3.49 -13.81
C THR A 64 4.02 -3.43 -13.53
N PRO A 65 4.58 -2.25 -13.19
CA PRO A 65 5.98 -2.11 -12.82
C PRO A 65 6.29 -2.56 -11.38
N TYR A 66 5.30 -3.08 -10.65
CA TYR A 66 5.48 -3.50 -9.26
C TYR A 66 5.87 -4.98 -9.18
N ALA A 67 7.13 -5.24 -8.85
CA ALA A 67 7.62 -6.61 -8.63
C ALA A 67 6.87 -7.33 -7.50
N ALA A 68 6.31 -6.60 -6.53
CA ALA A 68 5.47 -7.19 -5.48
C ALA A 68 4.18 -7.85 -6.01
N TRP A 69 3.76 -7.50 -7.24
CA TRP A 69 2.60 -8.06 -7.93
C TRP A 69 2.96 -9.22 -8.87
N TYR A 70 4.18 -9.79 -8.75
CA TYR A 70 4.69 -10.85 -9.63
C TYR A 70 3.68 -11.98 -9.87
N GLN A 71 3.01 -12.47 -8.81
CA GLN A 71 2.04 -13.56 -8.96
C GLN A 71 0.85 -13.17 -9.86
N ASN A 72 0.31 -11.96 -9.71
CA ASN A 72 -0.78 -11.48 -10.56
C ASN A 72 -0.32 -11.32 -12.01
N THR A 73 0.88 -10.79 -12.24
CA THR A 73 1.46 -10.65 -13.58
C THR A 73 1.61 -12.00 -14.28
N MET A 74 1.97 -13.06 -13.56
CA MET A 74 2.13 -14.40 -14.12
C MET A 74 0.80 -15.07 -14.53
N LEU A 75 -0.36 -14.47 -14.22
CA LEU A 75 -1.67 -15.00 -14.62
C LEU A 75 -2.10 -14.53 -16.03
N PHE A 76 -1.37 -13.63 -16.68
CA PHE A 76 -1.75 -12.97 -17.94
C PHE A 76 -0.62 -12.92 -18.96
#